data_AF-A0A8T3LXN4-F1
#
_entry.id   AF-A0A8T3LXN4-F1
#
_cell.length_a   1.000
_cell.length_b   1.000
_cell.length_c   1.000
_cell.angle_alpha   90.00
_cell.angle_beta   90.00
_cell.angle_gamma   90.00
#
_symmetry.space_group_name_H-M   'P 1'
#
loop_
_entity.id
_entity.type
_entity.pdbx_description
1 polymer ?
#
loop_
_entity_poly.entity_id
_entity_poly.type
_entity_poly.pdbx_seq_one_letter_code
_entity_poly.pdbx_strand_id
1 'polypeptide(L)'
;DGKPIRPAHSLNDAYLAADLITYPSLYEGYGNALVEALYYGVPVMVNRYPVYVSDIAPLGVRMIEIDGAITNDTISEVQALLANPRKIRDNARHNFEVGQKHLSYDLLRRRLRSLLHDIDEPAGRA
;
A
#
# COMPACT_ATOMS: atom_id res chain seq x y z
N ASP A 1 -15.34 0.73 26.92
CA ASP A 1 -16.75 0.26 27.00
C ASP A 1 -17.23 -0.59 25.81
N GLY A 2 -16.39 -0.95 24.83
CA GLY A 2 -16.84 -1.79 23.71
C GLY A 2 -17.94 -1.17 22.85
N LYS A 3 -18.16 0.14 22.94
CA LYS A 3 -19.13 0.85 22.10
C LYS A 3 -18.55 0.93 20.68
N PRO A 4 -19.32 0.61 19.63
CA PRO A 4 -18.85 0.76 18.27
C PRO A 4 -18.40 2.20 18.05
N ILE A 5 -17.21 2.37 17.46
CA ILE A 5 -16.84 3.64 16.85
C ILE A 5 -17.99 3.95 15.89
N ARG A 6 -18.62 5.13 16.05
CA ARG A 6 -19.74 5.59 15.19
C ARG A 6 -19.41 5.26 13.74
N PRO A 7 -20.38 4.81 12.90
CA PRO A 7 -20.06 4.24 11.60
C PRO A 7 -19.13 5.18 10.85
N ALA A 8 -17.96 4.68 10.43
CA ALA A 8 -17.08 5.44 9.55
C ALA A 8 -17.92 5.89 8.36
N HIS A 9 -18.20 7.19 8.27
CA HIS A 9 -19.14 7.73 7.28
C HIS A 9 -18.46 7.85 5.91
N SER A 10 -17.14 7.64 5.85
CA SER A 10 -16.33 7.58 4.65
C SER A 10 -15.17 6.57 4.79
N LEU A 11 -14.57 6.17 3.67
CA LEU A 11 -13.33 5.37 3.67
C LEU A 11 -12.18 6.10 4.38
N ASN A 12 -12.10 7.43 4.25
CA ASN A 12 -11.13 8.25 4.96
C ASN A 12 -11.22 8.05 6.48
N ASP A 13 -12.43 8.06 7.05
CA ASP A 13 -12.62 7.84 8.49
C ASP A 13 -12.18 6.43 8.91
N ALA A 14 -12.39 5.44 8.04
CA ALA A 14 -11.96 4.07 8.30
C ALA A 14 -10.42 3.96 8.33
N TYR A 15 -9.72 4.60 7.37
CA TYR A 15 -8.26 4.64 7.37
C TYR A 15 -7.69 5.35 8.60
N LEU A 16 -8.27 6.51 8.97
CA LEU A 16 -7.80 7.29 10.12
C LEU A 16 -8.07 6.62 11.47
N ALA A 17 -9.08 5.74 11.55
CA ALA A 17 -9.42 5.00 12.76
C ALA A 17 -8.71 3.64 12.87
N ALA A 18 -7.99 3.19 11.83
CA ALA A 18 -7.39 1.87 11.80
C ALA A 18 -5.98 1.84 12.41
N ASP A 19 -5.74 0.86 13.29
CA ASP A 19 -4.40 0.54 13.81
C ASP A 19 -3.61 -0.42 12.88
N LEU A 20 -4.33 -1.19 12.08
CA LEU A 20 -3.81 -2.19 11.14
C LEU A 20 -4.80 -2.38 9.99
N ILE A 21 -4.30 -2.55 8.78
CA ILE A 21 -5.07 -3.00 7.63
C ILE A 21 -4.61 -4.40 7.24
N THR A 22 -5.57 -5.29 7.02
CA THR A 22 -5.30 -6.62 6.46
C THR A 22 -5.68 -6.62 4.99
N TYR A 23 -4.79 -7.18 4.17
CA TYR A 23 -4.95 -7.32 2.73
C TYR A 23 -4.65 -8.77 2.32
N PRO A 24 -5.50 -9.73 2.74
CA PRO A 24 -5.22 -11.16 2.62
C PRO A 24 -5.59 -11.76 1.26
N SER A 25 -5.86 -10.93 0.25
CA SER A 25 -6.30 -11.37 -1.08
C SER A 25 -5.30 -12.34 -1.73
N LEU A 26 -5.80 -13.44 -2.30
CA LEU A 26 -4.99 -14.36 -3.12
C LEU A 26 -4.73 -13.79 -4.52
N TYR A 27 -5.69 -13.00 -5.04
CA TYR A 27 -5.65 -12.43 -6.38
C TYR A 27 -6.14 -10.99 -6.36
N GLU A 28 -5.37 -10.12 -7.00
CA GLU A 28 -5.67 -8.69 -7.16
C GLU A 28 -5.14 -8.21 -8.50
N GLY A 29 -5.84 -7.24 -9.10
CA GLY A 29 -5.37 -6.62 -10.33
C GLY A 29 -4.13 -5.74 -10.10
N TYR A 30 -4.14 -4.94 -9.04
CA TYR A 30 -2.98 -4.12 -8.66
C TYR A 30 -2.89 -3.95 -7.15
N GLY A 31 -3.90 -3.29 -6.55
CA GLY A 31 -3.97 -3.03 -5.11
C GLY A 31 -4.12 -1.55 -4.78
N ASN A 32 -5.12 -0.86 -5.33
CA ASN A 32 -5.32 0.57 -5.04
C ASN A 32 -5.55 0.82 -3.55
N ALA A 33 -6.35 -0.02 -2.88
CA ALA A 33 -6.56 0.08 -1.44
C ALA A 33 -5.28 -0.19 -0.63
N LEU A 34 -4.35 -1.00 -1.15
CA LEU A 34 -3.01 -1.20 -0.57
C LEU A 34 -2.16 0.07 -0.70
N VAL A 35 -2.21 0.73 -1.85
CA VAL A 35 -1.54 2.03 -2.09
C VAL A 35 -2.16 3.12 -1.22
N GLU A 36 -3.48 3.17 -1.08
CA GLU A 36 -4.15 4.09 -0.15
C GLU A 36 -3.66 3.88 1.29
N ALA A 37 -3.59 2.63 1.76
CA ALA A 37 -3.08 2.31 3.10
C ALA A 37 -1.64 2.81 3.33
N LEU A 38 -0.77 2.69 2.31
CA LEU A 38 0.58 3.25 2.32
C LEU A 38 0.57 4.77 2.52
N TYR A 39 -0.32 5.50 1.82
CA TYR A 39 -0.44 6.96 1.93
C TYR A 39 -1.03 7.43 3.27
N TYR A 40 -1.98 6.68 3.84
CA TYR A 40 -2.49 6.94 5.20
C TYR A 40 -1.50 6.56 6.30
N GLY A 41 -0.42 5.86 5.96
CA GLY A 41 0.63 5.48 6.91
C GLY A 41 0.18 4.42 7.92
N VAL A 42 -0.88 3.67 7.60
CA VAL A 42 -1.39 2.61 8.47
C VAL A 42 -0.56 1.34 8.23
N PRO A 43 -0.11 0.62 9.27
CA PRO A 43 0.51 -0.69 9.12
C PRO A 43 -0.34 -1.64 8.28
N VAL A 44 0.30 -2.44 7.42
CA VAL A 44 -0.39 -3.41 6.56
C VAL A 44 0.16 -4.82 6.74
N MET A 45 -0.75 -5.78 6.86
CA MET A 45 -0.48 -7.20 6.64
C MET A 45 -0.99 -7.59 5.25
N VAL A 46 -0.11 -8.02 4.36
CA VAL A 46 -0.43 -8.28 2.95
C VAL A 46 -0.13 -9.72 2.58
N ASN A 47 -1.02 -10.36 1.83
CA ASN A 47 -0.71 -11.64 1.20
C ASN A 47 0.11 -11.43 -0.07
N ARG A 48 1.11 -12.29 -0.31
CA ARG A 48 2.04 -12.20 -1.46
C ARG A 48 1.38 -12.62 -2.78
N TYR A 49 0.36 -11.88 -3.23
CA TYR A 49 -0.25 -12.08 -4.55
C TYR A 49 0.73 -11.67 -5.68
N PRO A 50 0.59 -12.23 -6.91
CA PRO A 50 1.60 -12.09 -7.96
C PRO A 50 2.00 -10.63 -8.28
N VAL A 51 1.02 -9.73 -8.41
CA VAL A 51 1.27 -8.32 -8.74
C VAL A 51 1.96 -7.57 -7.60
N TYR A 52 1.64 -7.87 -6.33
CA TYR A 52 2.40 -7.32 -5.21
C TYR A 52 3.87 -7.73 -5.29
N VAL A 53 4.13 -9.01 -5.52
CA VAL A 53 5.48 -9.57 -5.58
C VAL A 53 6.29 -8.98 -6.73
N SER A 54 5.68 -8.79 -7.91
CA SER A 54 6.39 -8.28 -9.09
C SER A 54 6.56 -6.76 -9.08
N ASP A 55 5.55 -6.01 -8.62
CA ASP A 55 5.45 -4.57 -8.91
C ASP A 55 5.57 -3.68 -7.67
N ILE A 56 5.21 -4.18 -6.47
CA ILE A 56 5.10 -3.37 -5.25
C ILE A 56 6.19 -3.71 -4.24
N ALA A 57 6.36 -4.97 -3.88
CA ALA A 57 7.38 -5.42 -2.93
C ALA A 57 8.81 -4.98 -3.33
N PRO A 58 9.21 -5.04 -4.62
CA PRO A 58 10.55 -4.60 -5.04
C PRO A 58 10.80 -3.09 -4.89
N LEU A 59 9.75 -2.28 -4.70
CA LEU A 59 9.88 -0.85 -4.41
C LEU A 59 10.39 -0.60 -2.97
N GLY A 60 10.45 -1.65 -2.15
CA GLY A 60 10.99 -1.59 -0.80
C GLY A 60 9.98 -1.10 0.23
N VAL A 61 8.68 -1.27 0.00
CA VAL A 61 7.66 -1.02 1.01
C VAL A 61 7.88 -1.91 2.24
N ARG A 62 7.54 -1.40 3.42
CA ARG A 62 7.64 -2.13 4.69
C ARG A 62 6.25 -2.56 5.15
N MET A 63 5.96 -3.83 5.00
CA MET A 63 4.70 -4.46 5.38
C MET A 63 4.97 -5.82 6.05
N ILE A 64 3.97 -6.34 6.74
CA ILE A 64 4.00 -7.71 7.26
C ILE A 64 3.47 -8.61 6.14
N GLU A 65 4.27 -9.57 5.69
CA GLU A 65 3.91 -10.41 4.56
C GLU A 65 3.42 -11.79 5.01
N ILE A 66 2.37 -12.28 4.36
CA ILE A 66 1.92 -13.66 4.47
C ILE A 66 1.94 -14.34 3.09
N ASP A 67 2.00 -15.66 3.08
CA ASP A 67 1.93 -16.46 1.86
C ASP A 67 0.87 -17.56 2.01
N GLY A 68 -0.37 -17.19 1.70
CA GLY A 68 -1.55 -18.07 1.78
C GLY A 68 -2.00 -18.45 3.19
N ALA A 69 -1.19 -18.19 4.22
CA ALA A 69 -1.49 -18.56 5.61
C ALA A 69 -0.92 -17.55 6.62
N ILE A 70 -1.68 -17.36 7.71
CA ILE A 70 -1.22 -16.62 8.90
C ILE A 70 -0.55 -17.61 9.84
N THR A 71 0.68 -17.32 10.24
CA THR A 71 1.45 -18.16 11.17
C THR A 71 1.58 -17.50 12.55
N ASN A 72 2.09 -18.24 13.54
CA ASN A 72 2.43 -17.67 14.84
C ASN A 72 3.48 -16.55 14.72
N ASP A 73 4.38 -16.64 13.73
CA ASP A 73 5.38 -15.61 13.47
C ASP A 73 4.72 -14.35 12.93
N THR A 74 3.77 -14.48 11.99
CA THR A 74 2.94 -13.36 11.51
C THR A 74 2.23 -12.66 12.67
N ILE A 75 1.60 -13.43 13.57
CA ILE A 75 0.90 -12.89 14.75
C ILE A 75 1.88 -12.15 15.66
N SER A 76 3.04 -12.74 15.93
CA SER A 76 4.08 -12.14 16.77
C SER A 76 4.62 -10.85 16.17
N GLU A 77 4.82 -10.81 14.84
CA GLU A 77 5.27 -9.62 14.14
C GLU A 77 4.23 -8.48 14.18
N VAL A 78 2.95 -8.79 13.97
CA VAL A 78 1.84 -7.84 14.11
C VAL A 78 1.82 -7.26 15.51
N GLN A 79 1.86 -8.12 16.54
CA GLN A 79 1.85 -7.68 17.95
C GLN A 79 3.07 -6.81 18.27
N ALA A 80 4.27 -7.20 17.83
CA ALA A 80 5.49 -6.44 18.06
C ALA A 80 5.47 -5.07 17.35
N LEU A 81 4.90 -4.99 16.16
CA LEU A 81 4.74 -3.73 15.44
C LEU A 81 3.73 -2.80 16.14
N LEU A 82 2.54 -3.32 16.48
CA LEU A 82 1.48 -2.57 17.15
C LEU A 82 1.89 -2.08 18.55
N ALA A 83 2.75 -2.83 19.25
CA ALA A 83 3.33 -2.42 20.52
C ALA A 83 4.44 -1.34 20.39
N ASN A 84 4.85 -0.96 19.18
CA ASN A 84 5.96 -0.03 18.95
C ASN A 84 5.55 1.19 18.10
N PRO A 85 5.01 2.26 18.72
CA PRO A 85 4.59 3.47 18.02
C PRO A 85 5.70 4.16 17.22
N ARG A 86 6.97 4.02 17.64
CA ARG A 86 8.11 4.58 16.90
C ARG A 86 8.30 3.84 15.58
N LYS A 87 8.30 2.50 15.62
CA LYS A 87 8.43 1.66 14.42
C LYS A 87 7.28 1.90 13.44
N ILE A 88 6.05 2.09 13.94
CA ILE A 88 4.90 2.46 13.11
C ILE A 88 5.16 3.78 12.38
N ARG A 89 5.55 4.85 13.09
CA ARG A 89 5.84 6.16 12.46
C ARG A 89 6.99 6.09 11.46
N ASP A 90 8.02 5.30 11.77
CA ASP A 90 9.17 5.12 10.89
C ASP A 90 8.80 4.36 9.61
N ASN A 91 7.99 3.31 9.73
CA ASN A 91 7.45 2.57 8.58
C ASN A 91 6.50 3.44 7.76
N ALA A 92 5.60 4.18 8.40
CA ALA A 92 4.66 5.09 7.74
C ALA A 92 5.38 6.12 6.88
N ARG A 93 6.39 6.80 7.44
CA ARG A 93 7.20 7.79 6.71
C ARG A 93 7.93 7.16 5.52
N HIS A 94 8.61 6.03 5.75
CA HIS A 94 9.31 5.31 4.68
C HIS A 94 8.36 4.91 3.54
N ASN A 95 7.22 4.33 3.90
CA ASN A 95 6.19 3.90 2.95
C ASN A 95 5.57 5.06 2.17
N PHE A 96 5.34 6.19 2.84
CA PHE A 96 4.88 7.41 2.20
C PHE A 96 5.90 7.93 1.18
N GLU A 97 7.19 7.96 1.52
CA GLU A 97 8.27 8.37 0.62
C GLU A 97 8.39 7.44 -0.60
N VAL A 98 8.32 6.12 -0.38
CA VAL A 98 8.29 5.12 -1.47
C VAL A 98 7.07 5.34 -2.36
N GLY A 99 5.89 5.51 -1.77
CA GLY A 99 4.63 5.77 -2.48
C GLY A 99 4.69 7.04 -3.32
N GLN A 100 5.18 8.15 -2.74
CA GLN A 100 5.33 9.41 -3.46
C GLN A 100 6.27 9.29 -4.67
N LYS A 101 7.38 8.57 -4.51
CA LYS A 101 8.39 8.41 -5.55
C LYS A 101 7.94 7.49 -6.69
N HIS A 102 7.24 6.40 -6.37
CA HIS A 102 6.99 5.30 -7.31
C HIS A 102 5.52 5.11 -7.69
N LEU A 103 4.58 5.59 -6.86
CA LEU A 103 3.14 5.27 -6.92
C LEU A 103 2.26 6.53 -6.90
N SER A 104 2.81 7.70 -7.22
CA SER A 104 2.07 8.98 -7.17
C SER A 104 1.33 9.29 -8.47
N TYR A 105 0.21 9.99 -8.33
CA TYR A 105 -0.52 10.55 -9.47
C TYR A 105 0.34 11.50 -10.31
N ASP A 106 1.30 12.21 -9.70
CA ASP A 106 2.24 13.06 -10.44
C ASP A 106 3.14 12.24 -11.36
N LEU A 107 3.67 11.11 -10.89
CA LEU A 107 4.44 10.20 -11.74
C LEU A 107 3.57 9.63 -12.86
N LEU A 108 2.36 9.16 -12.53
CA LEU A 108 1.41 8.66 -13.52
C LEU A 108 1.11 9.71 -14.59
N ARG A 109 0.82 10.94 -14.19
CA ARG A 109 0.54 12.06 -15.09
C ARG A 109 1.72 12.38 -15.99
N ARG A 110 2.95 12.39 -15.47
CA ARG A 110 4.16 12.60 -16.28
C ARG A 110 4.34 11.49 -17.32
N ARG A 111 4.18 10.22 -16.92
CA ARG A 111 4.31 9.07 -17.83
C ARG A 111 3.23 9.06 -18.91
N LEU A 112 1.97 9.32 -18.54
CA LEU A 112 0.87 9.40 -19.49
C LEU A 112 1.07 10.51 -20.52
N ARG A 113 1.52 11.70 -20.09
CA ARG A 113 1.84 12.78 -21.05
C ARG A 113 2.93 12.38 -22.03
N SER A 114 4.01 11.74 -21.56
CA SER A 114 5.07 11.26 -22.44
C SER A 114 4.52 10.31 -23.50
N LEU A 115 3.74 9.30 -23.07
CA LEU A 115 3.16 8.32 -23.99
C LEU A 115 2.20 8.94 -24.99
N LEU A 116 1.38 9.92 -24.58
CA LEU A 116 0.49 10.62 -25.49
C LEU A 116 1.27 11.47 -26.50
N HIS A 117 2.34 12.15 -26.08
CA HIS A 117 3.23 12.86 -27.00
C HIS A 117 3.87 11.90 -28.02
N ASP A 118 4.33 10.72 -27.59
CA ASP A 118 4.93 9.72 -28.47
C ASP A 118 3.93 9.14 -29.50
N ILE A 119 2.63 9.13 -29.17
CA ILE A 119 1.57 8.70 -30.08
C ILE A 119 1.22 9.80 -31.09
N ASP A 120 1.19 11.06 -30.66
CA ASP A 120 0.86 12.21 -31.52
C ASP A 120 2.00 12.58 -32.48
N GLU A 121 3.25 12.29 -32.11
CA GLU A 121 4.41 12.35 -33.00
C GLU A 121 4.86 10.92 -33.36
N PRO A 122 4.15 10.22 -34.28
CA PRO A 122 4.62 8.91 -34.72
C PRO A 122 6.02 9.10 -35.30
N ALA A 123 6.98 8.36 -34.72
CA ALA A 123 8.36 8.29 -35.19
C ALA A 123 8.35 8.33 -36.73
N GLY A 124 9.04 9.35 -37.25
CA GLY A 124 8.84 9.86 -38.59
C GLY A 124 8.66 8.79 -39.66
N ARG A 125 7.79 9.12 -40.61
CA ARG A 125 7.91 8.68 -42.00
C ARG A 125 9.40 8.62 -42.38
N ALA A 126 9.92 7.41 -42.51
CA ALA A 126 11.12 7.10 -43.27
C ALA A 126 10.68 6.30 -44.50
#